data_AF-A0A6C2YH61-F1
#
_entry.id   AF-A0A6C2YH61-F1
#
_cell.length_a   1.000
_cell.length_b   1.000
_cell.length_c   1.000
_cell.angle_alpha   90.00
_cell.angle_beta   90.00
_cell.angle_gamma   90.00
#
_symmetry.space_group_name_H-M   'P 1'
#
loop_
_entity.id
_entity.type
_entity.pdbx_description
1 polymer ?
#
loop_
_entity_poly.entity_id
_entity_poly.type
_entity_poly.pdbx_seq_one_letter_code
_entity_poly.pdbx_strand_id
1 'polypeptide(L)'
;MSDKYIRIYFYKIRAERNFRFIHDLATHCELSFTHPKTSEFLTWSASESAKAGDLSKIQEACATGGTLAFQMWWSECEDLFCTVHSSGTFDAIDLFLSGVSQNHLERLQVVLQKMITSDIYTNDIAALIVDTDGSTANIPWDTRLMQGFDANEPLPVIMMISTSLPAYNKLNRSHYGEIVATDTIARVVPIS
;
A
#
# COMPACT_ATOMS: atom_id res chain seq x y z
N MET A 1 -11.33 5.03 17.05
CA MET A 1 -11.58 4.25 15.83
C MET A 1 -10.22 3.81 15.34
N SER A 2 -10.05 2.54 15.00
CA SER A 2 -8.83 2.06 14.36
C SER A 2 -8.81 2.62 12.94
N ASP A 3 -7.71 3.30 12.60
CA ASP A 3 -7.57 3.93 11.29
C ASP A 3 -7.46 2.86 10.22
N LYS A 4 -8.29 2.97 9.17
CA LYS A 4 -8.24 2.06 8.02
C LYS A 4 -6.92 2.29 7.29
N TYR A 5 -6.25 1.22 6.86
CA TYR A 5 -5.04 1.37 6.08
C TYR A 5 -4.94 0.33 4.95
N ILE A 6 -4.24 0.71 3.90
CA ILE A 6 -3.83 -0.17 2.82
C ILE A 6 -2.32 -0.05 2.68
N ARG A 7 -1.62 -1.17 2.59
CA ARG A 7 -0.18 -1.20 2.41
C ARG A 7 0.21 -2.00 1.18
N ILE A 8 1.07 -1.43 0.35
CA ILE A 8 1.61 -2.06 -0.84
C ILE A 8 3.11 -2.26 -0.64
N TYR A 9 3.59 -3.48 -0.89
CA TYR A 9 4.99 -3.85 -0.83
C TYR A 9 5.55 -4.14 -2.22
N PHE A 10 6.70 -3.55 -2.50
CA PHE A 10 7.51 -3.80 -3.68
C PHE A 10 8.80 -4.50 -3.27
N TYR A 11 9.31 -5.36 -4.14
CA TYR A 11 10.71 -5.78 -4.05
C TYR A 11 11.62 -4.58 -4.32
N LYS A 12 12.68 -4.43 -3.52
CA LYS A 12 13.66 -3.31 -3.61
C LYS A 12 14.53 -3.29 -4.88
N ILE A 13 14.12 -3.97 -5.93
CA ILE A 13 14.89 -4.17 -7.15
C ILE A 13 14.78 -2.93 -8.05
N ARG A 14 13.72 -2.11 -7.92
CA ARG A 14 13.38 -1.04 -8.89
C ARG A 14 12.67 0.17 -8.26
N ALA A 15 13.41 1.03 -7.56
CA ALA A 15 12.89 2.25 -6.94
C ALA A 15 12.03 3.16 -7.87
N GLU A 16 12.41 3.33 -9.13
CA GLU A 16 11.67 4.14 -10.11
C GLU A 16 10.23 3.63 -10.34
N ARG A 17 10.01 2.33 -10.12
CA ARG A 17 8.69 1.70 -10.27
C ARG A 17 7.69 2.19 -9.23
N ASN A 18 8.16 2.47 -8.00
CA ASN A 18 7.30 2.92 -6.91
C ASN A 18 6.70 4.29 -7.22
N PHE A 19 7.53 5.22 -7.71
CA PHE A 19 7.05 6.55 -8.11
C PHE A 19 6.03 6.46 -9.26
N ARG A 20 6.33 5.64 -10.29
CA ARG A 20 5.38 5.41 -11.39
C ARG A 20 4.07 4.81 -10.88
N PHE A 21 4.12 3.85 -9.96
CA PHE A 21 2.93 3.25 -9.39
C PHE A 21 2.07 4.28 -8.65
N ILE A 22 2.68 5.17 -7.86
CA ILE A 22 1.97 6.26 -7.16
C ILE A 22 1.27 7.18 -8.17
N HIS A 23 1.94 7.54 -9.26
CA HIS A 23 1.36 8.37 -10.31
C HIS A 23 0.20 7.68 -11.04
N ASP A 24 0.38 6.40 -11.40
CA ASP A 24 -0.67 5.61 -12.03
C ASP A 24 -1.85 5.42 -11.09
N LEU A 25 -1.62 5.16 -9.81
CA LEU A 25 -2.66 5.06 -8.79
C LEU A 25 -3.46 6.36 -8.71
N ALA A 26 -2.77 7.50 -8.62
CA ALA A 26 -3.41 8.80 -8.59
C ALA A 26 -4.29 9.03 -9.82
N THR A 27 -3.77 8.71 -11.00
CA THR A 27 -4.49 8.84 -12.28
C THR A 27 -5.76 7.98 -12.31
N HIS A 28 -5.67 6.70 -11.96
CA HIS A 28 -6.82 5.78 -12.02
C HIS A 28 -7.87 6.08 -10.93
N CYS A 29 -7.44 6.63 -9.80
CA CYS A 29 -8.31 7.04 -8.71
C CYS A 29 -8.82 8.48 -8.83
N GLU A 30 -8.41 9.25 -9.85
CA GLU A 30 -8.70 10.69 -9.99
C GLU A 30 -8.26 11.51 -8.78
N LEU A 31 -7.12 11.14 -8.21
CA LEU A 31 -6.50 11.89 -7.13
C LEU A 31 -5.62 13.01 -7.71
N SER A 32 -5.71 14.19 -7.08
CA SER A 32 -4.77 15.28 -7.29
C SER A 32 -3.57 15.16 -6.34
N PHE A 33 -2.39 15.57 -6.79
CA PHE A 33 -1.22 15.78 -5.92
C PHE A 33 -1.15 17.19 -5.35
N THR A 34 -2.12 18.05 -5.66
CA THR A 34 -2.18 19.39 -5.08
C THR A 34 -3.52 19.59 -4.41
N HIS A 35 -3.49 20.25 -3.25
CA HIS A 35 -4.71 20.57 -2.52
C HIS A 35 -5.61 21.49 -3.38
N PRO A 36 -6.92 21.20 -3.55
CA PRO A 36 -7.77 21.94 -4.49
C PRO A 36 -7.84 23.45 -4.24
N LYS A 37 -7.79 23.87 -2.98
CA LYS A 37 -7.83 25.28 -2.57
C LYS A 37 -6.48 26.02 -2.61
N THR A 38 -5.42 25.43 -2.05
CA THR A 38 -4.12 26.11 -1.93
C THR A 38 -3.22 25.87 -3.13
N SER A 39 -3.54 24.86 -3.96
CA SER A 39 -2.68 24.37 -5.06
C SER A 39 -1.30 23.88 -4.59
N GLU A 40 -1.14 23.60 -3.30
CA GLU A 40 0.11 23.12 -2.72
C GLU A 40 0.16 21.59 -2.69
N PHE A 41 1.32 21.03 -3.02
CA PHE A 41 1.65 19.65 -2.69
C PHE A 41 2.30 19.61 -1.31
N LEU A 42 1.72 18.83 -0.39
CA LEU A 42 2.15 18.79 1.00
C LEU A 42 2.98 17.53 1.27
N THR A 43 4.13 17.75 1.90
CA THR A 43 5.07 16.70 2.32
C THR A 43 5.54 16.92 3.76
N TRP A 44 5.84 15.84 4.47
CA TRP A 44 6.54 15.90 5.77
C TRP A 44 7.44 14.68 5.94
N SER A 45 8.41 14.84 6.84
CA SER A 45 9.28 13.76 7.33
C SER A 45 9.06 13.59 8.83
N ALA A 46 9.56 12.51 9.43
CA ALA A 46 9.32 12.18 10.84
C ALA A 46 9.68 13.30 11.84
N SER A 47 10.55 14.25 11.44
CA SER A 47 11.02 15.36 12.25
C SER A 47 10.46 16.73 11.86
N GLU A 48 9.59 16.81 10.84
CA GLU A 48 9.16 18.09 10.28
C GLU A 48 7.64 18.22 10.20
N SER A 49 7.14 19.44 10.38
CA SER A 49 5.76 19.79 10.04
C SER A 49 5.53 19.70 8.53
N ALA A 50 4.27 19.58 8.12
CA ALA A 50 3.88 19.67 6.71
C ALA A 50 4.44 20.94 6.06
N LYS A 51 5.05 20.78 4.89
CA LYS A 51 5.60 21.87 4.07
C LYS A 51 5.18 21.66 2.61
N ALA A 52 5.00 22.78 1.92
CA ALA A 52 4.91 22.77 0.47
C ALA A 52 6.17 22.12 -0.13
N GLY A 53 5.98 21.24 -1.10
CA GLY A 53 7.04 20.56 -1.83
C GLY A 53 6.68 20.39 -3.29
N ASP A 54 7.44 19.55 -3.97
CA ASP A 54 7.15 19.10 -5.33
C ASP A 54 7.28 17.57 -5.43
N LEU A 55 6.79 17.02 -6.54
CA LEU A 55 6.77 15.57 -6.79
C LEU A 55 8.16 14.94 -6.85
N SER A 56 9.23 15.71 -7.11
CA SER A 56 10.59 15.18 -7.17
C SER A 56 11.04 14.64 -5.81
N LYS A 57 10.49 15.14 -4.70
CA LYS A 57 10.73 14.59 -3.37
C LYS A 57 10.27 13.14 -3.23
N ILE A 58 9.13 12.77 -3.83
CA ILE A 58 8.65 11.39 -3.82
C ILE A 58 9.63 10.51 -4.60
N GLN A 59 10.06 10.97 -5.77
CA GLN A 59 11.03 10.25 -6.60
C GLN A 59 12.36 10.06 -5.86
N GLU A 60 12.86 11.10 -5.17
CA GLU A 60 14.08 11.03 -4.36
C GLU A 60 13.94 10.04 -3.21
N ALA A 61 12.82 10.07 -2.47
CA ALA A 61 12.57 9.14 -1.37
C ALA A 61 12.56 7.69 -1.85
N CYS A 62 11.86 7.41 -2.96
CA CYS A 62 11.87 6.09 -3.59
C CYS A 62 13.30 5.68 -4.01
N ALA A 63 14.08 6.58 -4.62
CA ALA A 63 15.40 6.29 -5.16
C ALA A 63 16.46 6.06 -4.08
N THR A 64 16.40 6.80 -2.98
CA THR A 64 17.40 6.77 -1.89
C THR A 64 17.03 5.81 -0.76
N GLY A 65 15.82 5.24 -0.79
CA GLY A 65 15.30 4.42 0.29
C GLY A 65 14.92 5.23 1.54
N GLY A 66 14.52 6.49 1.35
CA GLY A 66 14.09 7.38 2.42
C GLY A 66 12.64 7.14 2.85
N THR A 67 12.25 7.82 3.93
CA THR A 67 10.84 7.91 4.33
C THR A 67 10.29 9.28 3.97
N LEU A 68 9.19 9.30 3.21
CA LEU A 68 8.47 10.52 2.87
C LEU A 68 6.98 10.28 3.04
N ALA A 69 6.33 11.19 3.74
CA ALA A 69 4.88 11.22 3.83
C ALA A 69 4.33 12.41 3.05
N PHE A 70 3.19 12.20 2.40
CA PHE A 70 2.56 13.16 1.48
C PHE A 70 1.05 12.93 1.42
N GLN A 71 0.30 13.89 0.88
CA GLN A 71 -1.15 13.73 0.66
C GLN A 71 -1.47 13.71 -0.84
N MET A 72 -2.55 13.03 -1.16
CA MET A 72 -3.27 13.15 -2.43
C MET A 72 -4.74 13.45 -2.14
N TRP A 73 -5.47 14.09 -3.05
CA TRP A 73 -6.81 14.60 -2.78
C TRP A 73 -7.82 14.14 -3.82
N TRP A 74 -8.97 13.64 -3.37
CA TRP A 74 -10.17 13.56 -4.22
C TRP A 74 -10.92 14.89 -4.22
N SER A 75 -10.97 15.55 -3.06
CA SER A 75 -11.63 16.84 -2.88
C SER A 75 -11.02 17.63 -1.72
N GLU A 76 -11.58 18.79 -1.39
CA GLU A 76 -11.15 19.59 -0.23
C GLU A 76 -11.35 18.87 1.12
N CYS A 77 -12.30 17.93 1.18
CA CYS A 77 -12.70 17.26 2.42
C CYS A 77 -12.33 15.78 2.45
N GLU A 78 -11.80 15.23 1.36
CA GLU A 78 -11.42 13.82 1.26
C GLU A 78 -10.03 13.71 0.65
N ASP A 79 -9.08 13.29 1.48
CA ASP A 79 -7.68 13.10 1.16
C ASP A 79 -7.22 11.68 1.46
N LEU A 80 -6.08 11.33 0.86
CA LEU A 80 -5.37 10.08 1.02
C LEU A 80 -3.99 10.41 1.56
N PHE A 81 -3.77 10.14 2.84
CA PHE A 81 -2.47 10.28 3.45
C PHE A 81 -1.60 9.10 3.06
N CYS A 82 -0.43 9.39 2.50
CA CYS A 82 0.47 8.40 1.96
C CYS A 82 1.81 8.45 2.68
N THR A 83 2.46 7.32 2.86
CA THR A 83 3.86 7.27 3.29
C THR A 83 4.61 6.25 2.45
N VAL A 84 5.68 6.68 1.80
CA VAL A 84 6.67 5.76 1.23
C VAL A 84 7.75 5.56 2.28
N HIS A 85 8.12 4.32 2.53
CA HIS A 85 9.29 4.00 3.32
C HIS A 85 9.96 2.74 2.78
N SER A 86 11.28 2.70 2.89
CA SER A 86 12.05 1.52 2.52
C SER A 86 12.56 0.81 3.76
N SER A 87 12.32 -0.48 3.83
CA SER A 87 12.95 -1.37 4.79
C SER A 87 14.02 -2.21 4.09
N GLY A 88 14.68 -3.12 4.82
CA GLY A 88 15.79 -3.91 4.29
C GLY A 88 15.46 -4.56 2.94
N THR A 89 14.40 -5.35 2.88
CA THR A 89 14.04 -6.18 1.72
C THR A 89 13.00 -5.53 0.80
N PHE A 90 12.14 -4.66 1.35
CA PHE A 90 10.98 -4.13 0.65
C PHE A 90 10.98 -2.61 0.64
N ASP A 91 10.37 -2.07 -0.40
CA ASP A 91 9.80 -0.73 -0.34
C ASP A 91 8.31 -0.85 -0.06
N ALA A 92 7.78 0.03 0.77
CA ALA A 92 6.39 0.02 1.17
C ALA A 92 5.75 1.38 0.90
N ILE A 93 4.50 1.33 0.44
CA ILE A 93 3.61 2.47 0.32
C ILE A 93 2.44 2.22 1.25
N ASP A 94 2.36 3.00 2.32
CA ASP A 94 1.22 3.07 3.21
C ASP A 94 0.22 4.09 2.70
N LEU A 95 -1.06 3.72 2.70
CA LEU A 95 -2.19 4.56 2.43
C LEU A 95 -3.09 4.57 3.67
N PHE A 96 -3.07 5.67 4.40
CA PHE A 96 -3.91 5.89 5.58
C PHE A 96 -5.19 6.59 5.16
N LEU A 97 -6.31 6.01 5.57
CA LEU A 97 -7.64 6.37 5.12
C LEU A 97 -8.43 6.95 6.30
N SER A 98 -8.37 8.26 6.46
CA SER A 98 -9.15 9.00 7.46
C SER A 98 -10.21 9.84 6.75
N GLY A 99 -11.48 9.72 7.15
CA GLY A 99 -12.57 10.50 6.56
C GLY A 99 -12.95 10.13 5.10
N VAL A 100 -12.30 9.13 4.50
CA VAL A 100 -12.57 8.69 3.11
C VAL A 100 -13.93 8.00 3.01
N SER A 101 -14.75 8.42 2.03
CA SER A 101 -16.04 7.81 1.76
C SER A 101 -15.94 6.33 1.33
N GLN A 102 -17.00 5.57 1.58
CA GLN A 102 -17.04 4.14 1.22
C GLN A 102 -16.87 3.93 -0.30
N ASN A 103 -17.40 4.83 -1.13
CA ASN A 103 -17.26 4.78 -2.58
C ASN A 103 -15.79 4.92 -3.01
N HIS A 104 -15.07 5.91 -2.49
CA HIS A 104 -13.65 6.08 -2.80
C HIS A 104 -12.78 4.94 -2.27
N LEU A 105 -13.13 4.37 -1.11
CA LEU A 105 -12.47 3.18 -0.57
C LEU A 105 -12.65 1.98 -1.51
N GLU A 106 -13.86 1.70 -1.97
CA GLU A 106 -14.15 0.62 -2.91
C GLU A 106 -13.43 0.84 -4.25
N ARG A 107 -13.47 2.07 -4.78
CA ARG A 107 -12.74 2.45 -5.99
C ARG A 107 -11.23 2.20 -5.84
N LEU A 108 -10.64 2.66 -4.74
CA LEU A 108 -9.21 2.48 -4.44
C LEU A 108 -8.84 0.99 -4.39
N GLN A 109 -9.64 0.16 -3.70
CA GLN A 109 -9.40 -1.28 -3.63
C GLN A 109 -9.47 -1.95 -4.99
N VAL A 110 -10.45 -1.60 -5.82
CA VAL A 110 -10.60 -2.16 -7.18
C VAL A 110 -9.43 -1.75 -8.07
N VAL A 111 -9.02 -0.47 -8.02
CA VAL A 111 -7.88 0.04 -8.79
C VAL A 111 -6.60 -0.67 -8.38
N LEU A 112 -6.31 -0.76 -7.08
CA LEU A 112 -5.12 -1.43 -6.56
C LEU A 112 -5.08 -2.89 -6.99
N GLN A 113 -6.16 -3.65 -6.79
CA GLN A 113 -6.23 -5.05 -7.20
C GLN A 113 -5.93 -5.22 -8.69
N LYS A 114 -6.51 -4.39 -9.56
CA LYS A 114 -6.23 -4.42 -11.01
C LYS A 114 -4.79 -4.06 -11.34
N MET A 115 -4.24 -3.03 -10.70
CA MET A 115 -2.88 -2.57 -10.96
C MET A 115 -1.87 -3.64 -10.57
N ILE A 116 -2.01 -4.26 -9.39
CA ILE A 116 -1.03 -5.26 -8.94
C ILE A 116 -1.09 -6.55 -9.76
N THR A 117 -2.25 -6.92 -10.31
CA THR A 117 -2.37 -8.08 -11.21
C THR A 117 -2.02 -7.78 -12.65
N SER A 118 -1.70 -6.53 -13.00
CA SER A 118 -1.29 -6.18 -14.36
C SER A 118 0.14 -6.65 -14.66
N ASP A 119 0.42 -6.98 -15.92
CA ASP A 119 1.76 -7.35 -16.39
C ASP A 119 2.82 -6.25 -16.14
N ILE A 120 2.37 -5.02 -15.89
CA ILE A 120 3.23 -3.90 -15.54
C ILE A 120 3.80 -4.12 -14.13
N TYR A 121 3.00 -4.47 -13.13
CA TYR A 121 3.46 -4.45 -11.73
C TYR A 121 3.59 -5.83 -11.08
N THR A 122 2.97 -6.86 -11.65
CA THR A 122 2.82 -8.19 -11.00
C THR A 122 4.14 -8.83 -10.55
N ASN A 123 5.24 -8.60 -11.27
CA ASN A 123 6.55 -9.15 -10.94
C ASN A 123 7.35 -8.30 -9.94
N ASP A 124 6.96 -7.03 -9.74
CA ASP A 124 7.64 -6.11 -8.82
C ASP A 124 6.94 -6.05 -7.45
N ILE A 125 5.66 -6.43 -7.39
CA ILE A 125 4.86 -6.44 -6.16
C ILE A 125 5.16 -7.68 -5.33
N ALA A 126 5.53 -7.45 -4.08
CA ALA A 126 5.68 -8.49 -3.07
C ALA A 126 4.34 -8.79 -2.40
N ALA A 127 3.58 -7.77 -1.99
CA ALA A 127 2.27 -7.95 -1.37
C ALA A 127 1.39 -6.68 -1.42
N LEU A 128 0.08 -6.88 -1.28
CA LEU A 128 -0.93 -5.87 -0.98
C LEU A 128 -1.69 -6.32 0.26
N ILE A 129 -1.71 -5.49 1.29
CA ILE A 129 -2.45 -5.70 2.53
C ILE A 129 -3.56 -4.65 2.59
N VAL A 130 -4.81 -5.09 2.66
CA VAL A 130 -5.97 -4.22 2.82
C VAL A 130 -6.59 -4.51 4.17
N ASP A 131 -6.60 -3.51 5.03
CA ASP A 131 -7.20 -3.60 6.33
C ASP A 131 -8.14 -2.42 6.58
N THR A 132 -9.42 -2.67 6.34
CA THR A 132 -10.47 -1.67 6.51
C THR A 132 -11.02 -1.59 7.92
N ASP A 133 -10.56 -2.44 8.84
CA ASP A 133 -10.93 -2.40 10.26
C ASP A 133 -9.75 -1.96 11.15
N GLY A 134 -8.54 -1.90 10.62
CA GLY A 134 -7.33 -1.41 11.26
C GLY A 134 -6.78 -2.34 12.35
N SER A 135 -7.28 -3.58 12.45
CA SER A 135 -6.85 -4.56 13.46
C SER A 135 -5.40 -5.04 13.26
N THR A 136 -4.86 -4.89 12.05
CA THR A 136 -3.55 -5.41 11.65
C THR A 136 -2.49 -4.33 11.41
N ALA A 137 -2.80 -3.05 11.65
CA ALA A 137 -1.92 -1.92 11.34
C ALA A 137 -0.54 -2.00 12.01
N ASN A 138 -0.50 -2.57 13.22
CA ASN A 138 0.74 -2.70 14.01
C ASN A 138 1.51 -3.99 13.72
N ILE A 139 1.01 -4.88 12.86
CA ILE A 139 1.72 -6.12 12.51
C ILE A 139 3.00 -5.76 11.73
N PRO A 140 4.16 -6.33 12.10
CA PRO A 140 5.42 -6.14 11.36
C PRO A 140 5.41 -6.96 10.08
N TRP A 141 4.60 -6.54 9.11
CA TRP A 141 4.31 -7.24 7.86
C TRP A 141 5.58 -7.63 7.08
N ASP A 142 6.63 -6.81 7.04
CA ASP A 142 7.92 -7.16 6.43
C ASP A 142 8.49 -8.47 6.95
N THR A 143 8.43 -8.63 8.27
CA THR A 143 8.90 -9.84 8.95
C THR A 143 7.99 -11.01 8.60
N ARG A 144 6.67 -10.79 8.60
CA ARG A 144 5.68 -11.83 8.27
C ARG A 144 5.77 -12.29 6.82
N LEU A 145 6.00 -11.40 5.87
CA LEU A 145 6.22 -11.74 4.46
C LEU A 145 7.47 -12.61 4.24
N MET A 146 8.49 -12.46 5.09
CA MET A 146 9.72 -13.24 5.01
C MET A 146 9.72 -14.53 5.86
N GLN A 147 9.01 -14.53 6.99
CA GLN A 147 9.06 -15.62 7.97
C GLN A 147 7.80 -16.49 7.99
N GLY A 148 6.67 -15.98 7.50
CA GLY A 148 5.36 -16.60 7.62
C GLY A 148 4.52 -16.01 8.77
N PHE A 149 3.29 -16.51 8.86
CA PHE A 149 2.26 -16.02 9.78
C PHE A 149 2.10 -16.93 10.99
N ASP A 150 1.87 -16.36 12.16
CA ASP A 150 1.48 -17.14 13.32
C ASP A 150 -0.01 -17.51 13.25
N ALA A 151 -0.37 -18.68 13.77
CA ALA A 151 -1.74 -19.19 13.72
C ALA A 151 -2.78 -18.30 14.43
N ASN A 152 -2.35 -17.51 15.41
CA ASN A 152 -3.21 -16.70 16.28
C ASN A 152 -3.16 -15.20 15.96
N GLU A 153 -2.45 -14.80 14.90
CA GLU A 153 -2.39 -13.39 14.51
C GLU A 153 -3.68 -12.95 13.80
N PRO A 154 -4.13 -11.70 14.01
CA PRO A 154 -5.24 -11.17 13.25
C PRO A 154 -4.86 -11.06 11.77
N LEU A 155 -5.82 -11.34 10.89
CA LEU A 155 -5.62 -11.36 9.46
C LEU A 155 -6.27 -10.12 8.82
N PRO A 156 -5.63 -9.54 7.80
CA PRO A 156 -6.18 -8.40 7.08
C PRO A 156 -7.36 -8.86 6.24
N VAL A 157 -8.29 -7.94 5.99
CA VAL A 157 -9.52 -8.22 5.22
C VAL A 157 -9.20 -8.79 3.85
N ILE A 158 -8.18 -8.26 3.16
CA ILE A 158 -7.65 -8.82 1.93
C ILE A 158 -6.12 -8.83 2.00
N MET A 159 -5.52 -9.95 1.61
CA MET A 159 -4.10 -10.01 1.31
C MET A 159 -3.92 -10.53 -0.11
N MET A 160 -3.14 -9.82 -0.92
CA MET A 160 -2.59 -10.37 -2.16
C MET A 160 -1.09 -10.50 -1.98
N ILE A 161 -0.53 -11.65 -2.27
CA ILE A 161 0.87 -11.95 -1.95
C ILE A 161 1.53 -12.65 -3.14
N SER A 162 2.78 -12.29 -3.42
CA SER A 162 3.56 -12.98 -4.43
C SER A 162 3.75 -14.45 -4.04
N THR A 163 3.54 -15.34 -5.01
CA THR A 163 3.74 -16.80 -4.84
C THR A 163 5.20 -17.16 -4.58
N SER A 164 6.12 -16.24 -4.87
CA SER A 164 7.56 -16.39 -4.62
C SER A 164 7.98 -16.10 -3.17
N LEU A 165 7.13 -15.47 -2.36
CA LEU A 165 7.47 -15.15 -0.97
C LEU A 165 7.42 -16.38 -0.06
N PRO A 166 8.33 -16.49 0.93
CA PRO A 166 8.29 -17.58 1.91
C PRO A 166 6.96 -17.66 2.66
N ALA A 167 6.33 -16.51 2.93
CA ALA A 167 5.05 -16.45 3.63
C ALA A 167 3.91 -17.14 2.88
N TYR A 168 3.87 -17.06 1.54
CA TYR A 168 2.87 -17.75 0.73
C TYR A 168 2.91 -19.27 0.96
N ASN A 169 4.12 -19.84 0.96
CA ASN A 169 4.34 -21.27 1.19
C ASN A 169 3.98 -21.74 2.61
N LYS A 170 3.88 -20.79 3.56
CA LYS A 170 3.54 -21.05 4.97
C LYS A 170 2.11 -20.65 5.31
N LEU A 171 1.29 -20.25 4.33
CA LEU A 171 -0.12 -19.96 4.56
C LEU A 171 -0.84 -21.22 5.02
N ASN A 172 -1.36 -21.19 6.24
CA ASN A 172 -2.23 -22.25 6.72
C ASN A 172 -3.62 -22.09 6.08
N ARG A 173 -3.96 -22.98 5.14
CA ARG A 173 -5.25 -22.98 4.45
C ARG A 173 -6.46 -23.20 5.37
N SER A 174 -6.26 -23.60 6.63
CA SER A 174 -7.34 -23.64 7.62
C SER A 174 -7.71 -22.27 8.19
N HIS A 175 -6.92 -21.22 7.94
CA HIS A 175 -7.18 -19.85 8.39
C HIS A 175 -7.61 -18.91 7.26
N TYR A 176 -7.35 -19.30 6.01
CA TYR A 176 -7.68 -18.53 4.82
C TYR A 176 -8.66 -19.31 3.96
N GLY A 177 -9.82 -18.72 3.69
CA GLY A 177 -10.93 -19.41 3.04
C GLY A 177 -10.68 -19.59 1.56
N GLU A 178 -10.51 -18.47 0.85
CA GLU A 178 -10.29 -18.47 -0.59
C GLU A 178 -8.84 -18.10 -0.90
N ILE A 179 -8.14 -19.00 -1.60
CA ILE A 179 -6.85 -18.71 -2.23
C ILE A 179 -7.03 -18.86 -3.74
N VAL A 180 -7.11 -17.73 -4.45
CA VAL A 180 -7.09 -17.70 -5.91
C VAL A 180 -5.68 -17.30 -6.34
N ALA A 181 -4.94 -18.24 -6.91
CA ALA A 181 -3.58 -18.01 -7.36
C ALA A 181 -3.52 -17.85 -8.88
N THR A 182 -2.82 -16.82 -9.32
CA THR A 182 -2.13 -16.79 -10.62
C THR A 182 -0.72 -17.37 -10.42
N ASP A 183 0.06 -17.50 -11.49
CA ASP A 183 1.44 -17.96 -11.40
C ASP A 183 2.30 -17.06 -10.49
N THR A 184 1.98 -15.77 -10.41
CA THR A 184 2.82 -14.75 -9.75
C THR A 184 2.24 -14.20 -8.44
N ILE A 185 0.93 -14.03 -8.35
CA ILE A 185 0.23 -13.44 -7.19
C ILE A 185 -0.95 -14.32 -6.78
N ALA A 186 -1.09 -14.54 -5.48
CA ALA A 186 -2.25 -15.18 -4.88
C ALA A 186 -3.08 -14.17 -4.08
N ARG A 187 -4.39 -14.17 -4.31
CA ARG A 187 -5.37 -13.48 -3.46
C ARG A 187 -5.81 -14.40 -2.34
N VAL A 188 -5.77 -13.88 -1.13
CA VAL A 188 -6.01 -14.60 0.12
C VAL A 188 -7.07 -13.83 0.92
N VAL A 189 -8.18 -14.50 1.24
CA VAL A 189 -9.27 -13.94 2.04
C VAL A 189 -9.41 -14.76 3.33
N PRO A 190 -9.41 -14.13 4.53
CA PRO A 190 -9.60 -14.85 5.79
C PRO A 190 -10.94 -15.59 5.87
N ILE A 191 -10.99 -16.67 6.64
CA ILE A 191 -12.28 -17.30 7.00
C ILE A 191 -12.92 -16.44 8.09
N SER A 192 -14.13 -15.94 7.81
CA SER A 192 -14.98 -15.21 8.76
C SER A 192 -15.56 -16.11 9.83
#